data_AF-A0A2S4N8I5-F1
#
_entry.id   AF-A0A2S4N8I5-F1
#
_cell.length_a   1.000
_cell.length_b   1.000
_cell.length_c   1.000
_cell.angle_alpha   90.00
_cell.angle_beta   90.00
_cell.angle_gamma   90.00
#
_symmetry.space_group_name_H-M   'P 1'
#
loop_
_entity.id
_entity.type
_entity.pdbx_description
1 polymer ?
#
loop_
_entity_poly.entity_id
_entity_poly.type
_entity_poly.pdbx_seq_one_letter_code
_entity_poly.pdbx_strand_id
1 'polypeptide(L)'
;MFNFYLSPIGYINASSSEIEENFILLNELIIDEPKPEDVFLKNEDIWFFETKMGILSDVIFTHFEDIQFACTVVPKLIESLKSINVIYHCTNDFDNSIFKIYNSFYGASFEDAINEKHINSKFKYEAFKSKYLWELTPETFWERREMLFSNIVLCPGIEYDLKKIGGTYLTLIKDKLVELDRYVSENWSEGNFNYNEANQKSSLDISPESKKTMEQRKYFNQRIFSMPDGRRLCFELHIKTSGNLRFHFYPENNKIYIGYIGKHLDTDKYN
;
A
#
# COMPACT_ATOMS: atom_id res chain seq x y z
N MET A 1 5.01 1.05 -0.64
CA MET A 1 5.65 0.03 0.23
C MET A 1 5.89 0.61 1.61
N PHE A 2 5.93 -0.21 2.66
CA PHE A 2 6.37 0.21 4.00
C PHE A 2 7.77 -0.35 4.24
N ASN A 3 8.70 0.48 4.69
CA ASN A 3 10.07 0.04 4.94
C ASN A 3 10.33 -0.05 6.46
N PHE A 4 10.86 -1.19 6.88
CA PHE A 4 11.19 -1.49 8.27
C PHE A 4 12.69 -1.77 8.36
N TYR A 5 13.46 -0.78 8.80
CA TYR A 5 14.91 -0.90 8.92
C TYR A 5 15.31 -1.39 10.31
N LEU A 6 15.96 -2.54 10.39
CA LEU A 6 16.56 -3.07 11.61
C LEU A 6 17.68 -2.11 12.04
N SER A 7 17.36 -1.22 12.99
CA SER A 7 18.20 -0.08 13.32
C SER A 7 19.07 -0.36 14.54
N PRO A 8 20.36 0.00 14.56
CA PRO A 8 21.24 -0.19 15.71
C PRO A 8 20.68 0.39 17.01
N ILE A 9 20.00 1.53 16.92
CA ILE A 9 19.41 2.20 18.10
C ILE A 9 18.29 1.38 18.74
N GLY A 10 17.70 0.44 17.99
CA GLY A 10 16.70 -0.49 18.48
C GLY A 10 17.26 -1.68 19.27
N TYR A 11 18.59 -1.83 19.31
CA TYR A 11 19.27 -2.94 19.98
C TYR A 11 20.22 -2.49 21.10
N ILE A 12 20.66 -1.22 21.09
CA ILE A 12 21.67 -0.67 22.01
C ILE A 12 21.37 -0.95 23.48
N ASN A 13 20.12 -0.78 23.92
CA ASN A 13 19.71 -0.96 25.32
C ASN A 13 18.81 -2.18 25.54
N ALA A 14 18.64 -3.04 24.54
CA ALA A 14 17.75 -4.20 24.63
C ALA A 14 18.38 -5.35 25.44
N SER A 15 17.59 -6.07 26.25
CA SER A 15 18.01 -7.34 26.89
C SER A 15 18.02 -8.47 25.87
N SER A 16 18.70 -9.58 26.19
CA SER A 16 18.64 -10.78 25.35
C SER A 16 17.21 -11.27 25.12
N SER A 17 16.34 -11.21 26.14
CA SER A 17 14.92 -11.58 26.02
C SER A 17 14.15 -10.66 25.06
N GLU A 18 14.35 -9.34 25.15
CA GLU A 18 13.70 -8.39 24.23
C GLU A 18 14.17 -8.60 22.79
N ILE A 19 15.45 -8.92 22.60
CA ILE A 19 16.04 -9.22 21.28
C ILE A 19 15.46 -10.52 20.73
N GLU A 20 15.35 -11.57 21.54
CA GLU A 20 14.77 -12.85 21.14
C GLU A 20 13.29 -12.70 20.73
N GLU A 21 12.48 -12.04 21.57
CA GLU A 21 11.08 -11.73 21.25
C GLU A 21 10.95 -10.90 19.96
N ASN A 22 11.86 -9.95 19.73
CA ASN A 22 11.89 -9.16 18.51
C ASN A 22 12.16 -10.00 17.26
N PHE A 23 13.10 -10.95 17.32
CA PHE A 23 13.36 -11.84 16.18
C PHE A 23 12.25 -12.87 15.96
N ILE A 24 11.57 -13.33 17.02
CA ILE A 24 10.37 -14.16 16.91
C ILE A 24 9.28 -13.40 16.15
N LEU A 25 9.00 -12.16 16.54
CA LEU A 25 8.05 -11.31 15.83
C LEU A 25 8.49 -11.05 14.38
N LEU A 26 9.78 -10.80 14.13
CA LEU A 26 10.28 -10.61 12.78
C LEU A 26 10.07 -11.86 11.91
N ASN A 27 10.28 -13.05 12.49
CA ASN A 27 10.01 -14.31 11.82
C ASN A 27 8.52 -14.45 11.48
N GLU A 28 7.63 -14.13 12.42
CA GLU A 28 6.17 -14.13 12.21
C GLU A 28 5.79 -13.20 11.03
N LEU A 29 6.30 -11.96 11.02
CA LEU A 29 5.95 -10.98 10.00
C LEU A 29 6.48 -11.31 8.59
N ILE A 30 7.59 -12.02 8.50
CA ILE A 30 8.26 -12.31 7.21
C ILE A 30 7.90 -13.69 6.67
N ILE A 31 7.71 -14.68 7.54
CA ILE A 31 7.53 -16.09 7.16
C ILE A 31 6.08 -16.52 7.33
N ASP A 32 5.47 -16.21 8.47
CA ASP A 32 4.14 -16.75 8.81
C ASP A 32 3.01 -15.86 8.26
N GLU A 33 3.17 -14.54 8.31
CA GLU A 33 2.20 -13.55 7.85
C GLU A 33 2.78 -12.55 6.82
N PRO A 34 3.47 -13.01 5.75
CA PRO A 34 4.16 -12.14 4.82
C PRO A 34 3.21 -11.15 4.15
N LYS A 35 3.64 -9.90 4.12
CA LYS A 35 2.94 -8.80 3.46
C LYS A 35 3.76 -8.33 2.26
N PRO A 36 3.29 -8.52 1.02
CA PRO A 36 4.06 -8.15 -0.18
C PRO A 36 4.46 -6.67 -0.26
N GLU A 37 3.73 -5.81 0.44
CA GLU A 37 4.00 -4.37 0.51
C GLU A 37 5.10 -3.97 1.50
N ASP A 38 5.54 -4.88 2.36
CA ASP A 38 6.51 -4.62 3.40
C ASP A 38 7.92 -5.02 2.97
N VAL A 39 8.87 -4.15 3.28
CA VAL A 39 10.28 -4.36 2.98
C VAL A 39 11.06 -4.23 4.26
N PHE A 40 11.62 -5.35 4.73
CA PHE A 40 12.54 -5.35 5.85
C PHE A 40 13.97 -5.18 5.36
N LEU A 41 14.66 -4.20 5.95
CA LEU A 41 16.01 -3.79 5.59
C LEU A 41 16.97 -4.07 6.73
N LYS A 42 18.17 -4.53 6.42
CA LYS A 42 19.28 -4.65 7.37
C LYS A 42 20.52 -3.95 6.88
N ASN A 43 21.34 -3.46 7.79
CA ASN A 43 22.71 -3.12 7.44
C ASN A 43 23.55 -4.40 7.25
N GLU A 44 24.57 -4.36 6.40
CA GLU A 44 25.52 -5.47 6.23
C GLU A 44 26.19 -5.88 7.55
N ASP A 45 26.43 -4.92 8.44
CA ASP A 45 27.12 -5.11 9.72
C ASP A 45 26.16 -5.43 10.88
N ILE A 46 24.92 -5.88 10.61
CA ILE A 46 23.90 -6.16 11.65
C ILE A 46 24.42 -7.04 12.80
N TRP A 47 25.26 -8.03 12.49
CA TRP A 47 25.82 -8.98 13.46
C TRP A 47 26.78 -8.33 14.46
N PHE A 48 27.27 -7.13 14.15
CA PHE A 48 28.21 -6.35 14.95
C PHE A 48 27.55 -5.18 15.67
N PHE A 49 26.22 -5.04 15.62
CA PHE A 49 25.53 -4.00 16.37
C PHE A 49 25.82 -4.15 17.87
N GLU A 50 26.11 -3.03 18.53
CA GLU A 50 26.32 -2.99 19.97
C GLU A 50 24.97 -3.14 20.70
N THR A 51 24.99 -3.89 21.78
CA THR A 51 23.91 -4.04 22.75
C THR A 51 24.47 -3.84 24.16
N LYS A 52 23.60 -3.66 25.16
CA LYS A 52 24.04 -3.55 26.57
C LYS A 52 24.74 -4.81 27.10
N MET A 53 24.66 -5.94 26.39
CA MET A 53 25.26 -7.23 26.77
C MET A 53 26.46 -7.63 25.90
N GLY A 54 26.87 -6.79 24.94
CA GLY A 54 27.93 -7.09 23.98
C GLY A 54 27.47 -6.95 22.54
N ILE A 55 28.18 -7.58 21.60
CA ILE A 55 27.81 -7.56 20.18
C ILE A 55 26.57 -8.44 19.92
N LEU A 56 25.72 -8.04 18.98
CA LEU A 56 24.43 -8.68 18.73
C LEU A 56 24.54 -10.18 18.43
N SER A 57 25.54 -10.59 17.63
CA SER A 57 25.80 -12.00 17.33
C SER A 57 26.09 -12.82 18.58
N ASP A 58 26.96 -12.35 19.46
CA ASP A 58 27.26 -13.03 20.73
C ASP A 58 25.99 -13.15 21.57
N VAL A 59 25.19 -12.08 21.66
CA VAL A 59 23.93 -12.12 22.40
C VAL A 59 22.96 -13.15 21.85
N ILE A 60 22.77 -13.19 20.53
CA ILE A 60 21.88 -14.17 19.88
C ILE A 60 22.34 -15.60 20.16
N PHE A 61 23.62 -15.90 19.94
CA PHE A 61 24.09 -17.29 19.98
C PHE A 61 24.43 -17.81 21.37
N THR A 62 24.49 -16.95 22.40
CA THR A 62 24.86 -17.36 23.77
C THR A 62 23.78 -17.09 24.81
N HIS A 63 22.89 -16.11 24.58
CA HIS A 63 21.95 -15.64 25.60
C HIS A 63 20.46 -15.86 25.25
N PHE A 64 20.14 -16.37 24.05
CA PHE A 64 18.77 -16.77 23.72
C PHE A 64 18.39 -18.05 24.47
N GLU A 65 17.13 -18.10 24.92
CA GLU A 65 16.58 -19.30 25.57
C GLU A 65 16.36 -20.42 24.55
N ASP A 66 15.85 -20.10 23.36
CA ASP A 66 15.69 -21.05 22.27
C ASP A 66 16.96 -21.10 21.38
N ILE A 67 17.89 -21.97 21.78
CA ILE A 67 19.15 -22.22 21.06
C ILE A 67 18.89 -22.70 19.62
N GLN A 68 17.83 -23.46 19.39
CA GLN A 68 17.51 -23.95 18.05
C GLN A 68 17.05 -22.80 17.16
N PHE A 69 16.16 -21.95 17.65
CA PHE A 69 15.73 -20.74 16.96
C PHE A 69 16.94 -19.84 16.64
N ALA A 70 17.78 -19.55 17.65
CA ALA A 70 18.99 -18.76 17.52
C ALA A 70 19.94 -19.30 16.45
N CYS A 71 20.28 -20.59 16.49
CA CYS A 71 21.29 -21.16 15.60
C CYS A 71 20.78 -21.47 14.19
N THR A 72 19.47 -21.71 14.00
CA THR A 72 18.95 -22.26 12.74
C THR A 72 18.00 -21.35 11.99
N VAL A 73 17.24 -20.52 12.71
CA VAL A 73 16.20 -19.65 12.13
C VAL A 73 16.75 -18.24 11.95
N VAL A 74 17.30 -17.64 13.00
CA VAL A 74 17.77 -16.23 12.98
C VAL A 74 18.77 -15.94 11.84
N PRO A 75 19.78 -16.79 11.54
CA PRO A 75 20.70 -16.52 10.44
C PRO A 75 19.99 -16.51 9.08
N LYS A 76 19.08 -17.46 8.84
CA LYS A 76 18.31 -17.52 7.58
C LYS A 76 17.35 -16.36 7.45
N LEU A 77 16.71 -15.98 8.56
CA LEU A 77 15.82 -14.83 8.63
C LEU A 77 16.58 -13.55 8.27
N ILE A 78 17.73 -13.29 8.91
CA ILE A 78 18.56 -12.12 8.62
C ILE A 78 19.02 -12.12 7.15
N GLU A 79 19.45 -13.25 6.61
CA GLU A 79 19.86 -13.34 5.20
C GLU A 79 18.70 -13.16 4.20
N SER A 80 17.45 -13.38 4.62
CA SER A 80 16.28 -13.10 3.77
C SER A 80 15.97 -11.61 3.63
N LEU A 81 16.50 -10.77 4.54
CA LEU A 81 16.25 -9.33 4.54
C LEU A 81 17.07 -8.64 3.45
N LYS A 82 16.53 -7.52 2.94
CA LYS A 82 17.25 -6.73 1.96
C LYS A 82 18.41 -5.98 2.64
N SER A 83 19.63 -6.36 2.28
CA SER A 83 20.87 -5.76 2.81
C SER A 83 21.15 -4.39 2.20
N ILE A 84 21.64 -3.46 3.03
CA ILE A 84 22.05 -2.09 2.65
C ILE A 84 23.37 -1.72 3.33
N ASN A 85 24.13 -0.80 2.73
CA ASN A 85 25.49 -0.45 3.19
C ASN A 85 25.52 0.94 3.85
N VAL A 86 24.36 1.39 4.33
CA VAL A 86 24.16 2.69 4.98
C VAL A 86 23.55 2.43 6.34
N ILE A 87 24.01 3.17 7.34
CA ILE A 87 23.42 3.20 8.68
C ILE A 87 22.62 4.49 8.80
N TYR A 88 21.33 4.36 9.15
CA TYR A 88 20.49 5.51 9.49
C TYR A 88 20.44 5.68 11.01
N HIS A 89 20.83 6.86 11.49
CA HIS A 89 20.84 7.16 12.92
C HIS A 89 19.55 7.82 13.41
N CYS A 90 18.77 8.44 12.50
CA CYS A 90 17.45 8.96 12.81
C CYS A 90 16.46 8.70 11.66
N THR A 91 15.16 8.74 11.98
CA THR A 91 14.10 8.49 10.99
C THR A 91 14.06 9.54 9.89
N ASN A 92 14.49 10.78 10.15
CA ASN A 92 14.54 11.84 9.14
C ASN A 92 15.60 11.55 8.06
N ASP A 93 16.77 11.04 8.44
CA ASP A 93 17.79 10.65 7.46
C ASP A 93 17.27 9.50 6.58
N PHE A 94 16.54 8.57 7.20
CA PHE A 94 15.95 7.46 6.49
C PHE A 94 14.80 7.92 5.55
N ASP A 95 13.92 8.81 6.00
CA ASP A 95 12.85 9.44 5.21
C ASP A 95 13.40 10.22 3.99
N ASN A 96 14.61 10.78 4.08
CA ASN A 96 15.27 11.52 2.99
C ASN A 96 16.14 10.63 2.09
N SER A 97 16.08 9.30 2.24
CA SER A 97 16.90 8.35 1.49
C SER A 97 16.27 7.91 0.16
N ILE A 98 16.96 7.01 -0.56
CA ILE A 98 16.41 6.36 -1.76
C ILE A 98 15.22 5.44 -1.46
N PHE A 99 15.09 5.02 -0.20
CA PHE A 99 13.94 4.26 0.26
C PHE A 99 12.79 5.23 0.39
N LYS A 100 11.76 5.01 -0.44
CA LYS A 100 10.56 5.84 -0.55
C LYS A 100 9.94 6.13 0.82
N ILE A 101 8.99 7.07 0.83
CA ILE A 101 8.23 7.47 2.02
C ILE A 101 7.62 6.29 2.81
N TYR A 102 7.39 6.53 4.12
CA TYR A 102 6.92 5.57 5.14
C TYR A 102 7.97 4.59 5.64
N ASN A 103 9.08 5.19 6.04
CA ASN A 103 10.20 4.54 6.65
C ASN A 103 10.02 4.47 8.17
N SER A 104 10.34 3.31 8.74
CA SER A 104 10.29 3.06 10.17
C SER A 104 11.54 2.32 10.63
N PHE A 105 11.93 2.55 11.87
CA PHE A 105 12.95 1.75 12.54
C PHE A 105 12.28 0.59 13.23
N TYR A 106 12.84 -0.59 13.03
CA TYR A 106 12.45 -1.83 13.67
C TYR A 106 13.58 -2.27 14.61
N GLY A 107 13.22 -2.78 15.79
CA GLY A 107 14.18 -3.26 16.77
C GLY A 107 13.55 -3.67 18.07
N ALA A 108 14.35 -4.19 19.00
CA ALA A 108 13.90 -4.79 20.24
C ALA A 108 13.45 -3.77 21.30
N SER A 109 14.20 -2.69 21.48
CA SER A 109 13.91 -1.67 22.50
C SER A 109 14.34 -0.28 22.05
N PHE A 110 13.52 0.72 22.36
CA PHE A 110 13.78 2.12 22.06
C PHE A 110 13.50 2.95 23.32
N GLU A 111 14.53 3.49 23.96
CA GLU A 111 14.39 4.19 25.25
C GLU A 111 14.19 5.71 25.10
N ASP A 112 14.91 6.38 24.19
CA ASP A 112 15.07 7.86 24.24
C ASP A 112 14.39 8.69 23.13
N ALA A 113 13.61 8.07 22.23
CA ALA A 113 12.94 8.83 21.17
C ALA A 113 11.71 8.10 20.62
N ILE A 114 10.85 7.54 21.48
CA ILE A 114 9.67 6.78 21.06
C ILE A 114 8.69 7.69 20.31
N ASN A 115 8.89 7.80 19.01
CA ASN A 115 7.85 8.18 18.07
C ASN A 115 7.23 6.91 17.47
N GLU A 116 6.10 7.09 16.80
CA GLU A 116 5.34 6.04 16.13
C GLU A 116 6.09 5.30 15.01
N LYS A 117 7.25 5.80 14.57
CA LYS A 117 8.12 5.15 13.58
C LYS A 117 9.13 4.19 14.21
N HIS A 118 9.13 4.02 15.54
CA HIS A 118 9.97 3.04 16.23
C HIS A 118 9.15 1.82 16.64
N ILE A 119 9.31 0.75 15.88
CA ILE A 119 8.50 -0.47 15.88
C ILE A 119 9.22 -1.56 16.65
N ASN A 120 8.69 -1.94 17.81
CA ASN A 120 9.21 -3.03 18.64
C ASN A 120 8.11 -4.01 19.10
N SER A 121 6.92 -3.94 18.51
CA SER A 121 5.82 -4.85 18.82
C SER A 121 4.85 -4.96 17.65
N LYS A 122 4.08 -6.06 17.60
CA LYS A 122 3.04 -6.27 16.59
C LYS A 122 2.02 -5.13 16.60
N PHE A 123 1.64 -4.65 17.78
CA PHE A 123 0.74 -3.51 17.93
C PHE A 123 1.28 -2.25 17.26
N LYS A 124 2.55 -1.89 17.48
CA LYS A 124 3.14 -0.70 16.85
C LYS A 124 3.28 -0.86 15.34
N TYR A 125 3.64 -2.05 14.88
CA TYR A 125 3.72 -2.39 13.47
C TYR A 125 2.36 -2.17 12.77
N GLU A 126 1.28 -2.71 13.33
CA GLU A 126 -0.08 -2.51 12.79
C GLU A 126 -0.54 -1.05 12.90
N ALA A 127 -0.24 -0.37 14.01
CA ALA A 127 -0.59 1.04 14.20
C ALA A 127 0.12 1.94 13.18
N PHE A 128 1.41 1.70 12.93
CA PHE A 128 2.18 2.40 11.90
C PHE A 128 1.56 2.18 10.52
N LYS A 129 1.31 0.92 10.13
CA LYS A 129 0.68 0.63 8.85
C LYS A 129 -0.69 1.30 8.72
N SER A 130 -1.56 1.14 9.71
CA SER A 130 -2.90 1.73 9.72
C SER A 130 -2.87 3.26 9.59
N LYS A 131 -1.99 3.93 10.35
CA LYS A 131 -1.84 5.39 10.32
C LYS A 131 -1.42 5.88 8.93
N TYR A 132 -0.39 5.25 8.38
CA TYR A 132 0.26 5.73 7.16
C TYR A 132 -0.35 5.17 5.88
N LEU A 133 -1.21 4.15 5.94
CA LEU A 133 -1.88 3.55 4.78
C LEU A 133 -2.65 4.59 3.97
N TRP A 134 -3.38 5.47 4.67
CA TRP A 134 -4.24 6.51 4.08
C TRP A 134 -3.56 7.87 3.93
N GLU A 135 -2.29 8.00 4.28
CA GLU A 135 -1.48 9.13 3.87
C GLU A 135 -1.12 8.91 2.39
N LEU A 136 -1.76 9.66 1.49
CA LEU A 136 -1.69 9.41 0.05
C LEU A 136 -1.09 10.60 -0.68
N THR A 137 -0.11 10.30 -1.52
CA THR A 137 0.38 11.08 -2.66
C THR A 137 -0.04 10.35 -3.94
N PRO A 138 0.02 10.96 -5.13
CA PRO A 138 -0.26 10.22 -6.38
C PRO A 138 0.57 8.94 -6.51
N GLU A 139 1.85 8.99 -6.12
CA GLU A 139 2.78 7.88 -6.14
C GLU A 139 2.35 6.78 -5.15
N THR A 140 2.04 7.15 -3.91
CA THR A 140 1.72 6.15 -2.87
C THR A 140 0.33 5.58 -3.00
N PHE A 141 -0.60 6.37 -3.53
CA PHE A 141 -1.90 5.88 -3.97
C PHE A 141 -1.73 4.78 -5.01
N TRP A 142 -0.91 5.03 -6.04
CA TRP A 142 -0.68 4.03 -7.09
C TRP A 142 -0.03 2.77 -6.52
N GLU A 143 1.01 2.90 -5.71
CA GLU A 143 1.72 1.75 -5.12
C GLU A 143 0.82 0.90 -4.21
N ARG A 144 -0.12 1.51 -3.50
CA ARG A 144 -0.97 0.84 -2.49
C ARG A 144 -2.36 0.49 -2.98
N ARG A 145 -2.70 0.82 -4.23
CA ARG A 145 -4.07 0.70 -4.77
C ARG A 145 -4.75 -0.65 -4.48
N GLU A 146 -4.01 -1.75 -4.50
CA GLU A 146 -4.52 -3.11 -4.26
C GLU A 146 -4.83 -3.38 -2.78
N MET A 147 -4.24 -2.62 -1.86
CA MET A 147 -4.53 -2.67 -0.42
C MET A 147 -5.66 -1.73 -0.03
N LEU A 148 -5.81 -0.63 -0.76
CA LEU A 148 -6.80 0.41 -0.45
C LEU A 148 -8.22 -0.03 -0.80
N PHE A 149 -8.37 -0.92 -1.79
CA PHE A 149 -9.67 -1.34 -2.32
C PHE A 149 -9.69 -2.84 -2.57
N SER A 150 -10.71 -3.50 -2.03
CA SER A 150 -10.87 -4.96 -2.13
C SER A 150 -11.60 -5.40 -3.40
N ASN A 151 -12.50 -4.54 -3.89
CA ASN A 151 -13.38 -4.79 -5.02
C ASN A 151 -13.09 -3.88 -6.22
N ILE A 152 -12.17 -2.93 -6.10
CA ILE A 152 -11.77 -2.05 -7.20
C ILE A 152 -10.41 -2.49 -7.76
N VAL A 153 -10.33 -2.53 -9.08
CA VAL A 153 -9.10 -2.77 -9.83
C VAL A 153 -8.82 -1.56 -10.70
N LEU A 154 -7.70 -0.88 -10.45
CA LEU A 154 -7.25 0.22 -11.31
C LEU A 154 -6.49 -0.36 -12.51
N CYS A 155 -6.97 -0.06 -13.72
CA CYS A 155 -6.33 -0.52 -14.94
C CYS A 155 -4.97 0.16 -15.16
N PRO A 156 -4.07 -0.43 -15.99
CA PRO A 156 -2.71 0.08 -16.16
C PRO A 156 -2.61 1.55 -16.57
N GLY A 157 -3.59 2.07 -17.32
CA GLY A 157 -3.62 3.47 -17.75
C GLY A 157 -3.78 4.49 -16.60
N ILE A 158 -4.30 4.06 -15.45
CA ILE A 158 -4.63 4.95 -14.33
C ILE A 158 -3.39 5.58 -13.68
N GLU A 159 -2.22 4.91 -13.72
CA GLU A 159 -0.99 5.50 -13.19
C GLU A 159 -0.66 6.83 -13.87
N TYR A 160 -0.82 6.87 -15.19
CA TYR A 160 -0.57 8.06 -15.99
C TYR A 160 -1.60 9.16 -15.68
N ASP A 161 -2.86 8.78 -15.55
CA ASP A 161 -3.95 9.70 -15.20
C ASP A 161 -3.70 10.38 -13.84
N LEU A 162 -3.31 9.61 -12.82
CA LEU A 162 -3.00 10.14 -11.49
C LEU A 162 -1.83 11.13 -11.51
N LYS A 163 -0.75 10.79 -12.25
CA LYS A 163 0.40 11.70 -12.42
C LYS A 163 0.00 13.00 -13.14
N LYS A 164 -0.86 12.91 -14.15
CA LYS A 164 -1.33 14.06 -14.92
C LYS A 164 -2.28 14.97 -14.13
N ILE A 165 -3.15 14.38 -13.32
CA ILE A 165 -4.09 15.10 -12.46
C ILE A 165 -3.37 15.77 -11.29
N GLY A 166 -2.34 15.13 -10.76
CA GLY A 166 -1.58 15.60 -9.60
C GLY A 166 -2.37 15.50 -8.28
N GLY A 167 -1.78 16.04 -7.22
CA GLY A 167 -2.31 15.92 -5.85
C GLY A 167 -3.62 16.67 -5.59
N THR A 168 -3.98 17.66 -6.42
CA THR A 168 -5.13 18.55 -6.19
C THR A 168 -6.47 17.80 -6.07
N TYR A 169 -6.65 16.72 -6.83
CA TYR A 169 -7.90 15.95 -6.84
C TYR A 169 -7.78 14.60 -6.12
N LEU A 170 -6.64 14.32 -5.48
CA LEU A 170 -6.38 13.01 -4.89
C LEU A 170 -7.38 12.66 -3.79
N THR A 171 -7.74 13.62 -2.94
CA THR A 171 -8.76 13.41 -1.90
C THR A 171 -10.12 13.07 -2.51
N LEU A 172 -10.54 13.80 -3.55
CA LEU A 172 -11.79 13.53 -4.25
C LEU A 172 -11.80 12.14 -4.91
N ILE A 173 -10.68 11.75 -5.53
CA ILE A 173 -10.48 10.42 -6.13
C ILE A 173 -10.59 9.35 -5.07
N LYS A 174 -9.88 9.51 -3.96
CA LYS A 174 -9.92 8.60 -2.82
C LYS A 174 -11.35 8.42 -2.31
N ASP A 175 -12.03 9.51 -2.01
CA ASP A 175 -13.37 9.45 -1.39
C ASP A 175 -14.38 8.76 -2.32
N LYS A 176 -14.32 9.02 -3.63
CA LYS A 176 -15.22 8.38 -4.60
C LYS A 176 -14.93 6.89 -4.78
N LEU A 177 -13.66 6.48 -4.74
CA LEU A 177 -13.29 5.07 -4.82
C LEU A 177 -13.61 4.32 -3.52
N VAL A 178 -13.41 4.93 -2.35
CA VAL A 178 -13.81 4.34 -1.05
C VAL A 178 -15.31 4.10 -1.03
N GLU A 179 -16.09 5.09 -1.46
CA GLU A 179 -17.54 4.97 -1.53
C GLU A 179 -18.00 3.87 -2.49
N LEU A 180 -17.37 3.76 -3.66
CA LEU A 180 -17.65 2.71 -4.63
C LEU A 180 -17.26 1.33 -4.10
N ASP A 181 -16.08 1.18 -3.50
CA ASP A 181 -15.61 -0.09 -2.94
C ASP A 181 -16.55 -0.58 -1.83
N ARG A 182 -16.97 0.32 -0.94
CA ARG A 182 -17.95 0.05 0.11
C ARG A 182 -19.29 -0.39 -0.47
N TYR A 183 -19.82 0.32 -1.47
CA TYR A 183 -21.08 -0.08 -2.10
C TYR A 183 -20.99 -1.50 -2.66
N VAL A 184 -19.91 -1.82 -3.39
CA VAL A 184 -19.73 -3.16 -3.97
C VAL A 184 -19.68 -4.21 -2.87
N SER A 185 -18.89 -3.97 -1.82
CA SER A 185 -18.74 -4.90 -0.70
C SER A 185 -20.05 -5.17 0.05
N GLU A 186 -20.91 -4.17 0.21
CA GLU A 186 -22.11 -4.26 1.03
C GLU A 186 -23.37 -4.65 0.24
N ASN A 187 -23.40 -4.38 -1.08
CA ASN A 187 -24.64 -4.41 -1.86
C ASN A 187 -24.56 -5.15 -3.20
N TRP A 188 -23.38 -5.50 -3.71
CA TRP A 188 -23.26 -6.23 -4.97
C TRP A 188 -22.51 -7.55 -4.79
N SER A 189 -23.24 -8.57 -4.34
CA SER A 189 -22.70 -9.93 -4.13
C SER A 189 -22.96 -10.87 -5.30
N GLU A 190 -24.02 -10.66 -6.10
CA GLU A 190 -24.40 -11.53 -7.21
C GLU A 190 -25.06 -10.73 -8.36
N GLY A 191 -25.05 -11.33 -9.55
CA GLY A 191 -25.70 -10.77 -10.73
C GLY A 191 -24.98 -9.59 -11.38
N ASN A 192 -25.68 -8.90 -12.27
CA ASN A 192 -25.13 -7.75 -12.99
C ASN A 192 -25.14 -6.50 -12.11
N PHE A 193 -24.09 -5.68 -12.23
CA PHE A 193 -24.03 -4.40 -11.54
C PHE A 193 -25.18 -3.48 -11.94
N ASN A 194 -25.92 -2.97 -10.96
CA ASN A 194 -27.04 -2.07 -11.16
C ASN A 194 -26.68 -0.65 -10.71
N TYR A 195 -26.33 0.21 -11.67
CA TYR A 195 -25.95 1.59 -11.37
C TYR A 195 -27.08 2.43 -10.75
N ASN A 196 -28.36 2.11 -11.03
CA ASN A 196 -29.48 2.83 -10.42
C ASN A 196 -29.57 2.52 -8.92
N GLU A 197 -29.35 1.26 -8.55
CA GLU A 197 -29.28 0.85 -7.14
C GLU A 197 -28.08 1.48 -6.44
N ALA A 198 -26.91 1.50 -7.10
CA ALA A 198 -25.72 2.18 -6.59
C ALA A 198 -26.01 3.65 -6.28
N ASN A 199 -26.66 4.38 -7.20
CA ASN A 199 -27.06 5.78 -6.98
C ASN A 199 -28.09 5.96 -5.86
N GLN A 200 -28.92 4.95 -5.56
CA GLN A 200 -29.91 5.03 -4.47
C GLN A 200 -29.30 4.73 -3.10
N LYS A 201 -28.28 3.86 -3.05
CA LYS A 201 -27.66 3.38 -1.82
C LYS A 201 -26.33 4.06 -1.47
N SER A 202 -25.87 4.98 -2.30
CA SER A 202 -24.65 5.75 -2.09
C SER A 202 -24.81 7.19 -2.59
N SER A 203 -23.82 8.04 -2.35
CA SER A 203 -23.72 9.40 -2.92
C SER A 203 -23.01 9.43 -4.29
N LEU A 204 -22.91 8.29 -4.96
CA LEU A 204 -22.40 8.20 -6.33
C LEU A 204 -23.44 8.76 -7.32
N ASP A 205 -22.94 9.43 -8.37
CA ASP A 205 -23.73 9.83 -9.55
C ASP A 205 -23.18 9.06 -10.75
N ILE A 206 -23.74 7.88 -10.95
CA ILE A 206 -23.36 6.97 -12.02
C ILE A 206 -24.36 7.09 -13.16
N SER A 207 -23.85 7.22 -14.37
CA SER A 207 -24.66 7.05 -15.58
C SER A 207 -23.85 6.38 -16.68
N PRO A 208 -24.52 5.67 -17.61
CA PRO A 208 -23.90 5.30 -18.87
C PRO A 208 -23.70 6.53 -19.75
N GLU A 209 -22.85 6.37 -20.77
CA GLU A 209 -22.78 7.30 -21.90
C GLU A 209 -24.08 7.36 -22.69
N SER A 210 -24.30 8.48 -23.38
CA SER A 210 -25.48 8.61 -24.23
C SER A 210 -25.39 7.69 -25.45
N LYS A 211 -26.52 7.15 -25.90
CA LYS A 211 -26.58 6.32 -27.12
C LYS A 211 -25.94 7.03 -28.33
N LYS A 212 -26.24 8.33 -28.51
CA LYS A 212 -25.72 9.15 -29.60
C LYS A 212 -24.20 9.38 -29.50
N THR A 213 -23.65 9.46 -28.28
CA THR A 213 -22.20 9.47 -28.06
C THR A 213 -21.61 8.14 -28.53
N MET A 214 -22.18 7.02 -28.09
CA MET A 214 -21.64 5.68 -28.33
C MET A 214 -21.78 5.19 -29.77
N GLU A 215 -22.75 5.70 -30.53
CA GLU A 215 -22.89 5.45 -31.97
C GLU A 215 -21.77 6.09 -32.81
N GLN A 216 -21.06 7.09 -32.27
CA GLN A 216 -19.99 7.77 -32.98
C GLN A 216 -18.62 7.18 -32.64
N ARG A 217 -17.96 6.63 -33.66
CA ARG A 217 -16.66 5.93 -33.54
C ARG A 217 -15.58 6.75 -32.82
N LYS A 218 -15.53 8.08 -33.04
CA LYS A 218 -14.58 8.98 -32.36
C LYS A 218 -14.73 8.86 -30.83
N TYR A 219 -15.95 8.99 -30.32
CA TYR A 219 -16.22 9.02 -28.88
C TYR A 219 -16.18 7.63 -28.28
N PHE A 220 -16.72 6.62 -28.97
CA PHE A 220 -16.61 5.20 -28.58
C PHE A 220 -15.16 4.81 -28.30
N ASN A 221 -14.25 5.13 -29.23
CA ASN A 221 -12.83 4.77 -29.09
C ASN A 221 -12.15 5.38 -27.85
N GLN A 222 -12.62 6.55 -27.37
CA GLN A 222 -12.09 7.17 -26.16
C GLN A 222 -12.51 6.42 -24.89
N ARG A 223 -13.53 5.55 -24.94
CA ARG A 223 -13.99 4.72 -23.81
C ARG A 223 -13.42 3.30 -23.85
N ILE A 224 -12.48 3.02 -24.75
CA ILE A 224 -11.85 1.70 -24.88
C ILE A 224 -10.54 1.67 -24.10
N PHE A 225 -10.57 1.01 -22.94
CA PHE A 225 -9.43 0.91 -22.03
C PHE A 225 -8.88 -0.52 -21.96
N SER A 226 -7.60 -0.63 -21.63
CA SER A 226 -6.93 -1.92 -21.44
C SER A 226 -7.19 -2.47 -20.05
N MET A 227 -7.62 -3.73 -19.98
CA MET A 227 -7.76 -4.50 -18.75
C MET A 227 -6.40 -5.07 -18.31
N PRO A 228 -6.25 -5.47 -17.03
CA PRO A 228 -5.03 -6.13 -16.56
C PRO A 228 -4.70 -7.44 -17.29
N ASP A 229 -5.71 -8.14 -17.81
CA ASP A 229 -5.57 -9.39 -18.58
C ASP A 229 -5.27 -9.18 -20.07
N GLY A 230 -5.08 -7.93 -20.50
CA GLY A 230 -4.79 -7.57 -21.89
C GLY A 230 -6.01 -7.40 -22.79
N ARG A 231 -7.23 -7.70 -22.33
CA ARG A 231 -8.45 -7.36 -23.07
C ARG A 231 -8.59 -5.84 -23.22
N ARG A 232 -9.32 -5.42 -24.25
CA ARG A 232 -9.71 -4.01 -24.42
C ARG A 232 -11.23 -3.93 -24.45
N LEU A 233 -11.82 -3.25 -23.47
CA LEU A 233 -13.26 -3.20 -23.28
C LEU A 233 -13.75 -1.75 -23.27
N CYS A 234 -15.05 -1.58 -23.54
CA CYS A 234 -15.73 -0.30 -23.51
C CYS A 234 -16.24 -0.01 -22.08
N PHE A 235 -15.81 1.10 -21.50
CA PHE A 235 -16.17 1.51 -20.14
C PHE A 235 -17.20 2.64 -20.25
N GLU A 236 -18.45 2.27 -20.48
CA GLU A 236 -19.54 3.24 -20.71
C GLU A 236 -20.03 3.89 -19.41
N LEU A 237 -20.03 3.14 -18.31
CA LEU A 237 -20.43 3.65 -17.02
C LEU A 237 -19.38 4.63 -16.52
N HIS A 238 -19.85 5.75 -16.00
CA HIS A 238 -18.98 6.74 -15.41
C HIS A 238 -19.57 7.38 -14.17
N ILE A 239 -18.71 7.69 -13.20
CA ILE A 239 -19.05 8.47 -12.01
C ILE A 239 -18.83 9.94 -12.32
N LYS A 240 -19.83 10.79 -12.05
CA LYS A 240 -19.71 12.24 -12.12
C LYS A 240 -19.26 12.80 -10.79
N THR A 241 -18.46 13.86 -10.86
CA THR A 241 -18.06 14.66 -9.70
C THR A 241 -18.32 16.14 -9.96
N SER A 242 -18.34 16.92 -8.87
CA SER A 242 -18.51 18.37 -8.87
C SER A 242 -17.36 19.15 -9.54
N GLY A 243 -16.22 18.49 -9.84
CA GLY A 243 -15.01 19.12 -10.40
C GLY A 243 -14.74 18.85 -11.88
N ASN A 244 -15.76 18.45 -12.66
CA ASN A 244 -15.61 17.97 -14.05
C ASN A 244 -14.70 16.72 -14.21
N LEU A 245 -14.39 16.04 -13.09
CA LEU A 245 -13.71 14.77 -13.09
C LEU A 245 -14.72 13.65 -13.36
N ARG A 246 -14.31 12.64 -14.15
CA ARG A 246 -15.06 11.45 -14.50
C ARG A 246 -14.21 10.21 -14.25
N PHE A 247 -14.87 9.16 -13.77
CA PHE A 247 -14.29 7.86 -13.51
C PHE A 247 -14.99 6.88 -14.44
N HIS A 248 -14.38 6.51 -15.56
CA HIS A 248 -14.97 5.49 -16.43
C HIS A 248 -14.62 4.11 -15.90
N PHE A 249 -15.61 3.25 -15.79
CA PHE A 249 -15.46 1.93 -15.20
C PHE A 249 -16.24 0.83 -15.92
N TYR A 250 -15.81 -0.40 -15.67
CA TYR A 250 -16.44 -1.62 -16.16
C TYR A 250 -16.65 -2.61 -15.01
N PRO A 251 -17.89 -3.01 -14.69
CA PRO A 251 -18.18 -4.02 -13.68
C PRO A 251 -18.05 -5.44 -14.26
N GLU A 252 -17.31 -6.32 -13.59
CA GLU A 252 -17.21 -7.75 -13.96
C GLU A 252 -16.83 -8.59 -12.74
N ASN A 253 -17.51 -9.74 -12.54
CA ASN A 253 -17.21 -10.71 -11.47
C ASN A 253 -17.10 -10.08 -10.06
N ASN A 254 -18.08 -9.26 -9.68
CA ASN A 254 -18.10 -8.50 -8.41
C ASN A 254 -16.87 -7.59 -8.18
N LYS A 255 -16.17 -7.24 -9.26
CA LYS A 255 -15.11 -6.23 -9.25
C LYS A 255 -15.47 -5.08 -10.16
N ILE A 256 -15.00 -3.89 -9.79
CA ILE A 256 -15.09 -2.69 -10.61
C ILE A 256 -13.71 -2.37 -11.16
N TYR A 257 -13.59 -2.39 -12.49
CA TYR A 257 -12.37 -2.01 -13.19
C TYR A 257 -12.46 -0.53 -13.54
N ILE A 258 -11.51 0.29 -13.09
CA ILE A 258 -11.44 1.72 -13.43
C ILE A 258 -10.47 1.88 -14.59
N GLY A 259 -10.97 2.38 -15.72
CA GLY A 259 -10.20 2.50 -16.97
C GLY A 259 -9.69 3.91 -17.23
N TYR A 260 -10.35 4.92 -16.65
CA TYR A 260 -9.94 6.32 -16.77
C TYR A 260 -10.38 7.13 -15.56
N ILE A 261 -9.51 8.01 -15.11
CA ILE A 261 -9.83 9.09 -14.17
C ILE A 261 -9.34 10.38 -14.81
N GLY A 262 -10.22 11.36 -15.00
CA GLY A 262 -9.79 12.60 -15.64
C GLY A 262 -10.94 13.52 -16.00
N LYS A 263 -10.63 14.57 -16.76
CA LYS A 263 -11.66 15.48 -17.27
C LYS A 263 -12.69 14.71 -18.08
N HIS A 264 -13.90 15.25 -18.17
CA HIS A 264 -14.91 14.75 -19.08
C HIS A 264 -14.36 14.52 -20.48
N LEU A 265 -14.52 13.29 -21.00
CA LEU A 265 -14.11 12.92 -22.36
C LEU A 265 -15.06 13.56 -23.39
N ASP A 266 -14.63 13.77 -24.63
CA ASP A 266 -15.47 14.39 -25.64
C ASP A 266 -16.75 13.56 -25.86
N THR A 267 -17.83 14.25 -26.20
CA THR A 267 -19.16 13.69 -26.49
C THR A 267 -19.78 14.42 -27.66
N ASP A 268 -20.94 13.95 -28.12
CA ASP A 268 -21.66 14.61 -29.20
C ASP A 268 -22.10 16.05 -28.88
N LYS A 269 -22.19 16.40 -27.58
CA LYS A 269 -22.60 17.72 -27.09
C LYS A 269 -21.46 18.60 -26.61
N TYR A 270 -20.34 18.00 -26.21
CA TYR A 270 -19.21 18.68 -25.57
C TYR A 270 -17.92 18.18 -26.19
N ASN A 271 -17.19 19.05 -26.90
CA ASN A 271 -15.90 18.76 -27.53
C ASN A 271 -14.77 19.55 -26.87
#